data_AF-F0GTS1-F1
#
_entry.id   AF-F0GTS1-F1
#
_cell.length_a   1.000
_cell.length_b   1.000
_cell.length_c   1.000
_cell.angle_alpha   90.00
_cell.angle_beta   90.00
_cell.angle_gamma   90.00
#
_symmetry.space_group_name_H-M   'P 1'
#
loop_
_entity.id
_entity.type
_entity.pdbx_description
1 polymer ?
#
loop_
_entity_poly.entity_id
_entity_poly.type
_entity_poly.pdbx_seq_one_letter_code
_entity_poly.pdbx_strand_id
1 'polypeptide(L)'
;MDRLKDFHQVCSHSFKKTLEKTGKSYLALAFIFLSLLLENNNLFNFGVIGNLSGLITYLLDVLVLCFVVQALKAVVLYGNPGKKSIGSSINMFFQPLLSTMFYLYIVNLFVDILVMGADSKGQFIVKFIVRLLTSALLEEVYIGNKNGLNAITSSVKFVIDNLLTYGLCAGIFLAIESAISIKLRISLGNNTLILTLLVALIHTFFCIFRGHLFKYTDDHPYRQRKFMRG
;
A
#
# COMPACT_ATOMS: atom_id res chain seq x y z
N MET A 1 -26.72 -8.73 -9.35
CA MET A 1 -27.06 -7.72 -8.32
C MET A 1 -26.35 -7.95 -6.99
N ASP A 2 -26.27 -9.17 -6.47
CA ASP A 2 -25.68 -9.45 -5.13
C ASP A 2 -24.19 -9.08 -4.98
N ARG A 3 -23.37 -9.25 -6.02
CA ARG A 3 -21.94 -8.87 -5.98
C ARG A 3 -21.71 -7.36 -5.96
N LEU A 4 -22.58 -6.58 -6.61
CA LEU A 4 -22.51 -5.11 -6.57
C LEU A 4 -23.02 -4.57 -5.23
N LYS A 5 -24.05 -5.20 -4.66
CA LYS A 5 -24.48 -4.94 -3.27
C LYS A 5 -23.36 -5.30 -2.28
N ASP A 6 -22.64 -6.40 -2.53
CA ASP A 6 -21.46 -6.78 -1.73
C ASP A 6 -20.36 -5.73 -1.78
N PHE A 7 -20.00 -5.33 -2.99
CA PHE A 7 -19.04 -4.26 -3.22
C PHE A 7 -19.42 -2.99 -2.47
N HIS A 8 -20.66 -2.50 -2.65
CA HIS A 8 -21.11 -1.28 -2.00
C HIS A 8 -21.07 -1.38 -0.48
N GLN A 9 -21.51 -2.49 0.11
CA GLN A 9 -21.48 -2.66 1.56
C GLN A 9 -20.05 -2.73 2.10
N VAL A 10 -19.18 -3.51 1.47
CA VAL A 10 -17.77 -3.68 1.88
C VAL A 10 -17.03 -2.34 1.81
N CYS A 11 -17.25 -1.58 0.73
CA CYS A 11 -16.67 -0.26 0.54
C CYS A 11 -17.24 0.75 1.54
N SER A 12 -18.57 0.81 1.72
CA SER A 12 -19.21 1.73 2.65
C SER A 12 -18.77 1.49 4.10
N HIS A 13 -18.70 0.22 4.51
CA HIS A 13 -18.22 -0.16 5.85
C HIS A 13 -16.77 0.25 6.09
N SER A 14 -15.89 -0.06 5.14
CA SER A 14 -14.47 0.29 5.22
C SER A 14 -14.28 1.81 5.22
N PHE A 15 -15.08 2.54 4.45
CA PHE A 15 -15.03 4.00 4.38
C PHE A 15 -15.46 4.65 5.71
N LYS A 16 -16.56 4.18 6.30
CA LYS A 16 -17.01 4.63 7.63
C LYS A 16 -15.95 4.41 8.70
N LYS A 17 -15.38 3.19 8.77
CA LYS A 17 -14.29 2.88 9.71
C LYS A 17 -13.05 3.73 9.49
N THR A 18 -12.74 4.06 8.24
CA THR A 18 -11.62 4.95 7.92
C THR A 18 -11.87 6.34 8.49
N LEU A 19 -13.05 6.93 8.23
CA LEU A 19 -13.42 8.26 8.74
C LEU A 19 -13.46 8.34 10.27
N GLU A 20 -13.92 7.28 10.96
CA GLU A 20 -13.90 7.22 12.42
C GLU A 20 -12.47 7.24 13.01
N LYS A 21 -11.49 6.76 12.23
CA LYS A 21 -10.12 6.53 12.69
C LYS A 21 -9.08 7.51 12.11
N THR A 22 -9.46 8.35 11.15
CA THR A 22 -8.56 9.37 10.55
C THR A 22 -8.02 10.36 11.60
N GLY A 23 -8.80 10.73 12.61
CA GLY A 23 -8.34 11.60 13.69
C GLY A 23 -7.14 11.03 14.48
N LYS A 24 -6.89 9.72 14.38
CA LYS A 24 -5.79 9.03 15.05
C LYS A 24 -4.66 8.65 14.09
N SER A 25 -4.71 9.01 12.82
CA SER A 25 -3.70 8.60 11.83
C SER A 25 -2.52 9.54 11.68
N TYR A 26 -2.31 10.47 12.61
CA TYR A 26 -1.26 11.49 12.48
C TYR A 26 0.15 10.91 12.41
N LEU A 27 0.46 9.80 13.09
CA LEU A 27 1.77 9.13 12.93
C LEU A 27 1.91 8.46 11.57
N ALA A 28 0.85 7.82 11.07
CA ALA A 28 0.87 7.24 9.72
C ALA A 28 1.10 8.34 8.67
N LEU A 29 0.43 9.48 8.84
CA LEU A 29 0.63 10.66 7.99
C LEU A 29 2.07 11.18 8.07
N ALA A 30 2.64 11.31 9.27
CA ALA A 30 4.00 11.80 9.44
C ALA A 30 5.04 10.91 8.73
N PHE A 31 4.93 9.58 8.86
CA PHE A 31 5.87 8.67 8.22
C PHE A 31 5.66 8.54 6.72
N ILE A 32 4.42 8.59 6.23
CA ILE A 32 4.11 8.64 4.78
C ILE A 32 4.57 9.97 4.16
N PHE A 33 4.43 11.08 4.89
CA PHE A 33 4.97 12.36 4.45
C PHE A 33 6.49 12.35 4.41
N LEU A 34 7.14 11.78 5.44
CA LEU A 34 8.59 11.61 5.47
C LEU A 34 9.06 10.75 4.29
N SER A 35 8.38 9.63 3.99
CA SER A 35 8.72 8.81 2.83
C SER A 35 8.61 9.62 1.55
N LEU A 36 7.52 10.34 1.31
CA LEU A 36 7.36 11.14 0.09
C LEU A 36 8.37 12.30 -0.05
N LEU A 37 8.80 12.92 1.05
CA LEU A 37 9.87 13.93 1.02
C LEU A 37 11.21 13.32 0.62
N LEU A 38 11.52 12.18 1.21
CA LEU A 38 12.67 11.36 0.90
C LEU A 38 12.64 10.91 -0.58
N GLU A 39 11.44 10.71 -1.13
CA GLU A 39 11.26 10.37 -2.54
C GLU A 39 11.55 11.50 -3.51
N ASN A 40 10.95 12.67 -3.26
CA ASN A 40 11.10 13.82 -4.13
C ASN A 40 12.55 14.32 -4.22
N ASN A 41 13.37 14.03 -3.21
CA ASN A 41 14.81 14.33 -3.20
C ASN A 41 15.67 13.27 -3.90
N ASN A 42 15.07 12.34 -4.66
CA ASN A 42 15.73 11.19 -5.32
C ASN A 42 16.51 10.28 -4.36
N LEU A 43 16.24 10.35 -3.05
CA LEU A 43 16.92 9.51 -2.06
C LEU A 43 16.19 8.17 -1.85
N PHE A 44 14.89 8.16 -2.06
CA PHE A 44 13.99 7.02 -1.85
C PHE A 44 12.94 7.06 -2.97
N ASN A 45 12.19 6.01 -3.25
CA ASN A 45 11.19 6.08 -4.34
C ASN A 45 10.07 5.08 -4.03
N PHE A 46 9.34 5.35 -2.95
CA PHE A 46 8.14 4.66 -2.48
C PHE A 46 6.89 4.91 -3.36
N GLY A 47 7.06 4.61 -4.65
CA GLY A 47 5.96 4.37 -5.57
C GLY A 47 5.83 2.89 -5.94
N VAL A 48 6.04 1.94 -5.02
CA VAL A 48 6.11 0.47 -5.33
C VAL A 48 7.18 0.09 -6.39
N ILE A 49 7.89 1.07 -6.95
CA ILE A 49 8.87 0.96 -8.04
C ILE A 49 9.87 2.08 -7.80
N GLY A 50 10.86 1.81 -6.97
CA GLY A 50 11.99 2.67 -6.77
C GLY A 50 13.24 2.01 -7.30
N ASN A 51 13.83 2.57 -8.36
CA ASN A 51 15.17 2.20 -8.80
C ASN A 51 16.12 2.32 -7.60
N LEU A 52 16.57 1.18 -7.11
CA LEU A 52 17.44 1.03 -5.96
C LEU A 52 18.75 1.77 -6.20
N SER A 53 18.84 2.97 -5.62
CA SER A 53 20.06 3.75 -5.51
C SER A 53 20.93 3.15 -4.38
N GLY A 54 21.42 1.93 -4.55
CA GLY A 54 22.35 1.27 -3.62
C GLY A 54 21.75 0.64 -2.35
N LEU A 55 22.55 -0.16 -1.65
CA LEU A 55 22.14 -0.96 -0.49
C LEU A 55 21.74 -0.12 0.74
N ILE A 56 22.32 1.07 0.88
CA ILE A 56 22.03 1.97 2.02
C ILE A 56 20.62 2.58 1.89
N THR A 57 20.22 3.01 0.69
CA THR A 57 18.86 3.52 0.46
C THR A 57 17.85 2.39 0.63
N TYR A 58 18.16 1.18 0.18
CA TYR A 58 17.28 0.04 0.44
C TYR A 58 16.99 -0.19 1.93
N LEU A 59 18.03 -0.15 2.78
CA LEU A 59 17.85 -0.37 4.22
C LEU A 59 17.08 0.76 4.89
N LEU A 60 17.34 2.01 4.48
CA LEU A 60 16.63 3.17 4.99
C LEU A 60 15.15 3.17 4.57
N ASP A 61 14.83 2.72 3.35
CA ASP A 61 13.46 2.49 2.88
C ASP A 61 12.72 1.51 3.78
N VAL A 62 13.34 0.36 4.04
CA VAL A 62 12.75 -0.67 4.90
C VAL A 62 12.53 -0.14 6.32
N LEU A 63 13.45 0.68 6.85
CA LEU A 63 13.29 1.30 8.17
C LEU A 63 12.10 2.27 8.21
N VAL A 64 11.96 3.16 7.22
CA VAL A 64 10.80 4.06 7.13
C VAL A 64 9.50 3.26 7.03
N LEU A 65 9.51 2.19 6.23
CA LEU A 65 8.36 1.31 6.06
C LEU A 65 7.97 0.60 7.35
N CYS A 66 8.91 0.21 8.21
CA CYS A 66 8.60 -0.36 9.52
C CYS A 66 7.71 0.57 10.35
N PHE A 67 7.97 1.88 10.30
CA PHE A 67 7.17 2.88 11.01
C PHE A 67 5.80 3.08 10.37
N VAL A 68 5.73 3.17 9.04
CA VAL A 68 4.47 3.25 8.30
C VAL A 68 3.59 2.05 8.65
N VAL A 69 4.14 0.84 8.57
CA VAL A 69 3.43 -0.41 8.82
C VAL A 69 2.97 -0.52 10.28
N GLN A 70 3.81 -0.15 11.24
CA GLN A 70 3.42 -0.13 12.65
C GLN A 70 2.31 0.91 12.93
N ALA A 71 2.37 2.09 12.30
CA ALA A 71 1.34 3.11 12.43
C ALA A 71 0.01 2.66 11.81
N LEU A 72 0.05 2.08 10.61
CA LEU A 72 -1.12 1.48 9.95
C LEU A 72 -1.73 0.37 10.79
N LYS A 73 -0.92 -0.55 11.32
CA LYS A 73 -1.38 -1.61 12.23
C LYS A 73 -2.08 -1.04 13.46
N ALA A 74 -1.52 0.00 14.07
CA ALA A 74 -2.11 0.65 15.24
C ALA A 74 -3.48 1.28 14.95
N VAL A 75 -3.60 1.99 13.84
CA VAL A 75 -4.85 2.66 13.44
C VAL A 75 -5.89 1.61 13.00
N VAL A 76 -5.52 0.74 12.08
CA VAL A 76 -6.44 -0.21 11.44
C VAL A 76 -6.95 -1.26 12.45
N LEU A 77 -6.04 -1.91 13.20
CA LEU A 77 -6.43 -2.99 14.11
C LEU A 77 -6.92 -2.45 15.46
N TYR A 78 -6.19 -1.52 16.06
CA TYR A 78 -6.42 -1.11 17.46
C TYR A 78 -7.13 0.24 17.59
N GLY A 79 -7.27 1.01 16.51
CA GLY A 79 -7.88 2.35 16.58
C GLY A 79 -7.07 3.29 17.46
N ASN A 80 -5.74 3.13 17.47
CA ASN A 80 -4.79 3.90 18.26
C ASN A 80 -3.78 4.59 17.34
N PRO A 81 -3.18 5.71 17.77
CA PRO A 81 -2.30 6.46 16.89
C PRO A 81 -0.94 5.82 16.61
N GLY A 82 -0.57 4.76 17.33
CA GLY A 82 0.68 4.03 17.08
C GLY A 82 1.89 4.56 17.84
N LYS A 83 1.70 5.09 19.05
CA LYS A 83 2.75 5.62 19.95
C LYS A 83 3.77 4.56 20.46
N LYS A 84 3.84 3.38 19.86
CA LYS A 84 4.84 2.37 20.26
C LYS A 84 6.25 2.90 19.97
N SER A 85 7.22 2.49 20.79
CA SER A 85 8.60 2.98 20.67
C SER A 85 9.22 2.59 19.34
N ILE A 86 10.11 3.44 18.82
CA ILE A 86 10.83 3.24 17.56
C ILE A 86 11.47 1.85 17.49
N GLY A 87 12.14 1.42 18.57
CA GLY A 87 12.79 0.11 18.64
C GLY A 87 11.82 -1.07 18.54
N SER A 88 10.60 -0.94 19.08
CA SER A 88 9.59 -2.00 18.98
C SER A 88 9.05 -2.16 17.54
N SER A 89 8.91 -1.06 16.81
CA SER A 89 8.47 -1.06 15.41
C SER A 89 9.49 -1.75 14.50
N ILE A 90 10.77 -1.43 14.67
CA ILE A 90 11.87 -2.02 13.92
C ILE A 90 11.97 -3.51 14.24
N ASN A 91 12.05 -3.88 15.52
CA ASN A 91 12.18 -5.30 15.90
C ASN A 91 11.03 -6.17 15.37
N MET A 92 9.81 -5.61 15.29
CA MET A 92 8.65 -6.37 14.83
C MET A 92 8.60 -6.53 13.30
N PHE A 93 9.00 -5.52 12.53
CA PHE A 93 8.74 -5.47 11.09
C PHE A 93 9.98 -5.46 10.20
N PHE A 94 11.17 -5.21 10.74
CA PHE A 94 12.37 -5.07 9.93
C PHE A 94 12.66 -6.33 9.12
N GLN A 95 12.79 -7.49 9.75
CA GLN A 95 13.05 -8.74 9.04
C GLN A 95 11.90 -9.14 8.09
N PRO A 96 10.62 -9.10 8.50
CA PRO A 96 9.50 -9.34 7.58
C PRO A 96 9.50 -8.45 6.34
N LEU A 97 9.71 -7.14 6.50
CA LEU A 97 9.70 -6.18 5.41
C LEU A 97 10.94 -6.29 4.54
N LEU A 98 12.12 -6.48 5.14
CA LEU A 98 13.37 -6.71 4.42
C LEU A 98 13.26 -7.93 3.50
N SER A 99 12.73 -9.05 3.99
CA SER A 99 12.54 -10.24 3.16
C SER A 99 11.51 -9.99 2.06
N THR A 100 10.37 -9.39 2.40
CA THR A 100 9.27 -9.20 1.44
C THR A 100 9.65 -8.23 0.32
N MET A 101 10.31 -7.12 0.65
CA MET A 101 10.76 -6.13 -0.33
C MET A 101 11.89 -6.67 -1.20
N PHE A 102 12.77 -7.51 -0.67
CA PHE A 102 13.79 -8.18 -1.46
C PHE A 102 13.18 -9.09 -2.53
N TYR A 103 12.18 -9.90 -2.18
CA TYR A 103 11.51 -10.73 -3.18
C TYR A 103 10.67 -9.92 -4.16
N LEU A 104 10.04 -8.82 -3.72
CA LEU A 104 9.33 -7.92 -4.62
C LEU A 104 10.30 -7.30 -5.63
N TYR A 105 11.51 -6.95 -5.21
CA TYR A 105 12.57 -6.50 -6.10
C TYR A 105 12.92 -7.54 -7.15
N ILE A 106 13.12 -8.80 -6.76
CA ILE A 106 13.38 -9.89 -7.71
C ILE A 106 12.23 -10.00 -8.72
N VAL A 107 10.98 -9.96 -8.27
CA VAL A 107 9.80 -9.99 -9.15
C VAL A 107 9.82 -8.82 -10.13
N ASN A 108 10.09 -7.60 -9.67
CA ASN A 108 10.18 -6.42 -10.52
C ASN A 108 11.30 -6.54 -11.56
N LEU A 109 12.46 -7.09 -11.19
CA LEU A 109 13.56 -7.35 -12.12
C LEU A 109 13.12 -8.30 -13.24
N PHE A 110 12.45 -9.40 -12.89
CA PHE A 110 11.90 -10.32 -13.90
C PHE A 110 10.87 -9.63 -14.80
N VAL A 111 9.99 -8.80 -14.24
CA VAL A 111 9.01 -8.03 -15.00
C VAL A 111 9.69 -7.06 -15.97
N ASP A 112 10.74 -6.37 -15.55
CA ASP A 112 11.51 -5.46 -16.41
C ASP A 112 12.16 -6.22 -17.58
N ILE A 113 12.73 -7.41 -17.33
CA ILE A 113 13.29 -8.26 -18.38
C ILE A 113 12.20 -8.72 -19.36
N LEU A 114 11.05 -9.17 -18.86
CA LEU A 114 9.93 -9.64 -19.68
C LEU A 114 9.39 -8.55 -20.62
N VAL A 115 9.54 -7.30 -20.22
CA VAL A 115 8.95 -6.13 -20.87
C VAL A 115 9.96 -5.37 -21.74
N MET A 116 11.24 -5.75 -21.72
CA MET A 116 12.35 -5.03 -22.35
C MET A 116 12.19 -4.80 -23.87
N GLY A 117 11.38 -5.63 -24.56
CA GLY A 117 11.07 -5.48 -25.99
C GLY A 117 9.67 -4.94 -26.30
N ALA A 118 8.85 -4.61 -25.29
CA ALA A 118 7.49 -4.13 -25.49
C ALA A 118 7.45 -2.60 -25.71
N ASP A 119 6.40 -2.13 -26.39
CA ASP A 119 6.12 -0.71 -26.55
C ASP A 119 5.81 -0.04 -25.20
N SER A 120 5.98 1.29 -25.11
CA SER A 120 5.81 2.03 -23.86
C SER A 120 4.45 1.79 -23.18
N LYS A 121 3.40 1.56 -23.97
CA LYS A 121 2.06 1.21 -23.47
C LYS A 121 2.05 -0.20 -22.87
N GLY A 122 2.58 -1.19 -23.57
CA GLY A 122 2.72 -2.56 -23.06
C GLY A 122 3.52 -2.60 -21.76
N GLN A 123 4.60 -1.83 -21.66
CA GLN A 123 5.39 -1.76 -20.43
C GLN A 123 4.61 -1.21 -19.25
N PHE A 124 3.87 -0.13 -19.48
CA PHE A 124 3.04 0.48 -18.45
C PHE A 124 1.94 -0.48 -17.97
N ILE A 125 1.27 -1.17 -18.88
CA ILE A 125 0.17 -2.09 -18.55
C ILE A 125 0.68 -3.24 -17.68
N VAL A 126 1.78 -3.90 -18.07
CA VAL A 126 2.32 -5.04 -17.31
C VAL A 126 2.74 -4.59 -15.91
N LYS A 127 3.47 -3.47 -15.79
CA LYS A 127 3.89 -2.93 -14.49
C LYS A 127 2.70 -2.53 -13.61
N PHE A 128 1.64 -1.97 -14.21
CA PHE A 128 0.42 -1.64 -13.50
C PHE A 128 -0.29 -2.89 -12.96
N ILE A 129 -0.38 -3.96 -13.76
CA ILE A 129 -0.98 -5.24 -13.33
C ILE A 129 -0.18 -5.83 -12.16
N VAL A 130 1.15 -5.86 -12.25
CA VAL A 130 2.00 -6.37 -11.17
C VAL A 130 1.78 -5.55 -9.90
N ARG A 131 1.80 -4.21 -10.00
CA ARG A 131 1.53 -3.30 -8.87
C ARG A 131 0.14 -3.49 -8.27
N LEU A 132 -0.86 -3.81 -9.08
CA LEU A 132 -2.20 -4.12 -8.62
C LEU A 132 -2.23 -5.45 -7.85
N LEU A 133 -1.62 -6.50 -8.40
CA LEU A 133 -1.58 -7.82 -7.76
C LEU A 133 -0.78 -7.83 -6.46
N THR A 134 0.28 -7.03 -6.38
CA THR A 134 1.10 -6.90 -5.15
C THR A 134 0.60 -5.79 -4.23
N SER A 135 -0.55 -5.18 -4.51
CA SER A 135 -1.03 -4.02 -3.74
C SER A 135 -1.20 -4.39 -2.26
N ALA A 136 -1.86 -5.51 -1.94
CA ALA A 136 -2.17 -5.95 -0.57
C ALA A 136 -0.96 -6.43 0.27
N LEU A 137 0.26 -6.25 -0.22
CA LEU A 137 1.47 -6.81 0.38
C LEU A 137 1.75 -6.24 1.77
N LEU A 138 1.52 -4.94 2.00
CA LEU A 138 1.70 -4.35 3.34
C LEU A 138 0.70 -4.95 4.33
N GLU A 139 -0.57 -5.06 3.94
CA GLU A 139 -1.64 -5.64 4.74
C GLU A 139 -1.36 -7.11 5.10
N GLU A 140 -0.84 -7.89 4.17
CA GLU A 140 -0.39 -9.27 4.43
C GLU A 140 0.74 -9.33 5.47
N VAL A 141 1.64 -8.33 5.50
CA VAL A 141 2.71 -8.28 6.50
C VAL A 141 2.20 -7.92 7.89
N TYR A 142 1.29 -6.94 8.02
CA TYR A 142 0.92 -6.43 9.35
C TYR A 142 -0.40 -6.95 9.93
N ILE A 143 -1.31 -7.39 9.06
CA ILE A 143 -2.57 -8.08 9.40
C ILE A 143 -2.37 -9.59 9.27
N GLY A 144 -1.92 -10.04 8.10
CA GLY A 144 -1.73 -11.47 7.79
C GLY A 144 -0.53 -12.14 8.46
N ASN A 145 0.41 -11.34 9.02
CA ASN A 145 1.70 -11.79 9.57
C ASN A 145 2.50 -12.71 8.61
N LYS A 146 2.39 -12.48 7.30
CA LYS A 146 3.16 -13.21 6.29
C LYS A 146 4.41 -12.41 5.91
N ASN A 147 5.44 -13.09 5.44
CA ASN A 147 6.72 -12.47 5.06
C ASN A 147 7.32 -13.13 3.82
N GLY A 148 8.26 -12.43 3.19
CA GLY A 148 9.01 -12.92 2.05
C GLY A 148 8.12 -13.29 0.86
N LEU A 149 8.42 -14.42 0.21
CA LEU A 149 7.62 -14.95 -0.90
C LEU A 149 6.18 -15.29 -0.51
N ASN A 150 5.94 -15.68 0.75
CA ASN A 150 4.60 -16.04 1.22
C ASN A 150 3.67 -14.81 1.26
N ALA A 151 4.22 -13.64 1.59
CA ALA A 151 3.46 -12.38 1.54
C ALA A 151 3.09 -12.00 0.11
N ILE A 152 4.01 -12.18 -0.86
CA ILE A 152 3.75 -11.88 -2.28
C ILE A 152 2.69 -12.82 -2.84
N THR A 153 2.89 -14.13 -2.68
CA THR A 153 1.93 -15.14 -3.19
C THR A 153 0.54 -14.98 -2.59
N SER A 154 0.48 -14.68 -1.29
CA SER A 154 -0.79 -14.40 -0.62
C SER A 154 -1.45 -13.12 -1.09
N SER A 155 -0.68 -12.04 -1.29
CA SER A 155 -1.18 -10.78 -1.83
C SER A 155 -1.80 -10.99 -3.22
N VAL A 156 -1.08 -11.68 -4.11
CA VAL A 156 -1.58 -12.01 -5.46
C VAL A 156 -2.88 -12.82 -5.38
N LYS A 157 -2.89 -13.89 -4.58
CA LYS A 157 -4.07 -14.74 -4.41
C LYS A 157 -5.26 -13.95 -3.86
N PHE A 158 -5.03 -13.14 -2.84
CA PHE A 158 -6.06 -12.30 -2.22
C PHE A 158 -6.67 -11.31 -3.20
N VAL A 159 -5.85 -10.63 -4.02
CA VAL A 159 -6.33 -9.68 -5.03
C VAL A 159 -7.12 -10.39 -6.12
N ILE A 160 -6.70 -11.58 -6.56
CA ILE A 160 -7.43 -12.39 -7.56
C ILE A 160 -8.78 -12.84 -7.00
N ASP A 161 -8.80 -13.38 -5.76
CA ASP A 161 -10.01 -13.88 -5.10
C ASP A 161 -11.01 -12.74 -4.78
N ASN A 162 -10.50 -11.51 -4.58
CA ASN A 162 -11.29 -10.33 -4.24
C ASN A 162 -11.15 -9.21 -5.27
N LEU A 163 -11.08 -9.55 -6.57
CA LEU A 163 -10.83 -8.58 -7.64
C LEU A 163 -11.86 -7.44 -7.66
N LEU A 164 -13.14 -7.77 -7.46
CA LEU A 164 -14.22 -6.76 -7.45
C LEU A 164 -14.20 -5.90 -6.19
N THR A 165 -14.03 -6.50 -5.01
CA THR A 165 -14.17 -5.80 -3.72
C THR A 165 -12.91 -5.06 -3.29
N TYR A 166 -11.74 -5.64 -3.53
CA TYR A 166 -10.45 -5.05 -3.17
C TYR A 166 -9.72 -4.53 -4.41
N GLY A 167 -9.57 -5.38 -5.43
CA GLY A 167 -8.79 -5.06 -6.64
C GLY A 167 -9.28 -3.80 -7.36
N LEU A 168 -10.59 -3.64 -7.53
CA LEU A 168 -11.16 -2.46 -8.19
C LEU A 168 -10.83 -1.17 -7.43
N CYS A 169 -11.02 -1.16 -6.11
CA CYS A 169 -10.66 -0.01 -5.27
C CYS A 169 -9.16 0.27 -5.33
N ALA A 170 -8.33 -0.76 -5.15
CA ALA A 170 -6.87 -0.64 -5.24
C ALA A 170 -6.43 -0.09 -6.62
N GLY A 171 -7.03 -0.57 -7.71
CA GLY A 171 -6.73 -0.11 -9.07
C GLY A 171 -7.08 1.35 -9.31
N ILE A 172 -8.24 1.81 -8.83
CA ILE A 172 -8.60 3.24 -8.90
C ILE A 172 -7.58 4.08 -8.14
N PHE A 173 -7.18 3.65 -6.93
CA PHE A 173 -6.19 4.39 -6.14
C PHE A 173 -4.82 4.43 -6.82
N LEU A 174 -4.35 3.31 -7.37
CA LEU A 174 -3.09 3.25 -8.10
C LEU A 174 -3.09 4.17 -9.33
N ALA A 175 -4.22 4.28 -10.03
CA ALA A 175 -4.37 5.20 -11.17
C ALA A 175 -4.33 6.67 -10.72
N ILE A 176 -5.05 7.01 -9.65
CA ILE A 176 -5.05 8.36 -9.05
C ILE A 176 -3.65 8.73 -8.58
N GLU A 177 -2.99 7.84 -7.84
CA GLU A 177 -1.62 8.03 -7.35
C GLU A 177 -0.64 8.28 -8.50
N SER A 178 -0.68 7.44 -9.54
CA SER A 178 0.18 7.60 -10.72
C SER A 178 -0.03 8.94 -11.42
N ALA A 179 -1.29 9.38 -11.56
CA ALA A 179 -1.61 10.66 -12.18
C ALA A 179 -1.11 11.86 -11.36
N ILE A 180 -1.22 11.77 -10.02
CA ILE A 180 -0.76 12.81 -9.10
C ILE A 180 0.77 12.89 -9.10
N SER A 181 1.47 11.76 -9.04
CA SER A 181 2.93 11.70 -9.04
C SER A 181 3.54 12.29 -10.32
N ILE A 182 2.91 12.07 -11.48
CA ILE A 182 3.33 12.68 -12.75
C ILE A 182 3.22 14.21 -12.67
N LYS A 183 2.09 14.73 -12.19
CA LYS A 183 1.89 16.19 -12.06
C LYS A 183 2.85 16.83 -11.06
N LEU A 184 3.14 16.16 -9.95
CA LEU A 184 4.13 16.60 -8.96
C LEU A 184 5.52 16.75 -9.56
N ARG A 185 5.98 15.75 -10.33
CA ARG A 185 7.31 15.77 -10.97
C ARG A 185 7.46 16.89 -11.99
N ILE A 186 6.37 17.28 -12.66
CA ILE A 186 6.36 18.38 -13.65
C ILE A 186 6.37 19.76 -12.96
N SER A 187 5.82 19.89 -11.75
CA SER A 187 5.62 21.16 -11.03
C SER A 187 6.84 21.65 -10.23
N LEU A 188 8.07 21.44 -10.71
CA LEU A 188 9.32 21.83 -10.03
C LEU A 188 9.42 23.35 -9.78
N GLY A 189 8.97 23.80 -8.59
CA GLY A 189 9.17 25.18 -8.09
C GLY A 189 8.34 25.48 -6.83
N ASN A 190 9.02 25.94 -5.76
CA ASN A 190 8.61 26.51 -4.43
C ASN A 190 7.32 26.05 -3.69
N ASN A 191 6.27 25.54 -4.34
CA ASN A 191 5.05 24.99 -3.73
C ASN A 191 5.11 23.46 -3.49
N THR A 192 6.30 22.86 -3.60
CA THR A 192 6.50 21.41 -3.52
C THR A 192 6.10 20.82 -2.17
N LEU A 193 6.31 21.54 -1.06
CA LEU A 193 5.97 21.05 0.29
C LEU A 193 4.46 20.90 0.52
N ILE A 194 3.67 21.91 0.14
CA ILE A 194 2.21 21.88 0.31
C ILE A 194 1.60 20.79 -0.56
N LEU A 195 2.05 20.66 -1.81
CA LEU A 195 1.60 19.61 -2.70
C LEU A 195 2.00 18.22 -2.17
N THR A 196 3.23 18.06 -1.66
CA THR A 196 3.68 16.79 -1.04
C THR A 196 2.83 16.43 0.17
N LEU A 197 2.46 17.42 1.00
CA LEU A 197 1.60 17.20 2.15
C LEU A 197 0.19 16.76 1.75
N LEU A 198 -0.40 17.38 0.72
CA LEU A 198 -1.70 16.98 0.18
C LEU A 198 -1.67 15.54 -0.34
N VAL A 199 -0.60 15.17 -1.06
CA VAL A 199 -0.41 13.80 -1.54
C VAL A 199 -0.24 12.82 -0.38
N ALA A 200 0.54 13.18 0.64
CA ALA A 200 0.69 12.35 1.83
C ALA A 200 -0.65 12.14 2.55
N LEU A 201 -1.51 13.16 2.63
CA LEU A 201 -2.83 13.07 3.24
C LEU A 201 -3.73 12.09 2.47
N ILE A 202 -3.78 12.25 1.14
CA ILE A 202 -4.54 11.36 0.24
C ILE A 202 -4.02 9.92 0.34
N HIS A 203 -2.70 9.73 0.29
CA HIS A 203 -2.06 8.41 0.37
C HIS A 203 -2.32 7.75 1.73
N THR A 204 -2.21 8.50 2.83
CA THR A 204 -2.52 8.02 4.17
C THR A 204 -3.96 7.55 4.29
N PHE A 205 -4.90 8.36 3.78
CA PHE A 205 -6.31 7.99 3.76
C PHE A 205 -6.53 6.66 3.00
N PHE A 206 -5.90 6.50 1.84
CA PHE A 206 -6.01 5.28 1.05
C PHE A 206 -5.37 4.06 1.71
N CYS A 207 -4.20 4.19 2.35
CA CYS A 207 -3.58 3.09 3.08
C CYS A 207 -4.48 2.60 4.23
N ILE A 208 -5.12 3.50 4.96
CA ILE A 208 -6.04 3.14 6.05
C ILE A 208 -7.30 2.49 5.51
N PHE A 209 -7.87 3.07 4.45
CA PHE A 209 -9.04 2.49 3.77
C PHE A 209 -8.77 1.08 3.28
N ARG A 210 -7.63 0.87 2.59
CA ARG A 210 -7.22 -0.46 2.11
C ARG A 210 -6.98 -1.43 3.26
N GLY A 211 -6.39 -0.98 4.37
CA GLY A 211 -6.25 -1.81 5.57
C GLY A 211 -7.58 -2.28 6.14
N HIS A 212 -8.59 -1.40 6.22
CA HIS A 212 -9.94 -1.77 6.64
C HIS A 212 -10.65 -2.68 5.63
N LEU A 213 -10.45 -2.42 4.35
CA LEU A 213 -10.99 -3.21 3.25
C LEU A 213 -10.44 -4.63 3.28
N PHE A 214 -9.12 -4.76 3.42
CA PHE A 214 -8.41 -6.04 3.57
C PHE A 214 -8.95 -6.80 4.77
N LYS A 215 -8.96 -6.16 5.95
CA LYS A 215 -9.45 -6.80 7.18
C LYS A 215 -10.88 -7.34 7.03
N TYR A 216 -11.79 -6.52 6.50
CA TYR A 216 -13.20 -6.93 6.39
C TYR A 216 -13.42 -8.04 5.36
N THR A 217 -12.64 -8.05 4.28
CA THR A 217 -12.75 -9.07 3.22
C THR A 217 -12.07 -10.39 3.59
N ASP A 218 -10.98 -10.33 4.36
CA ASP A 218 -10.26 -11.51 4.87
C ASP A 218 -11.05 -12.18 6.01
N ASP A 219 -11.57 -11.39 6.97
CA ASP A 219 -12.37 -11.93 8.09
C ASP A 219 -13.69 -12.58 7.62
N HIS A 220 -14.26 -12.12 6.50
CA HIS A 220 -15.59 -12.55 6.04
C HIS A 220 -15.55 -12.89 4.54
N PRO A 221 -15.32 -14.14 4.13
CA PRO A 221 -15.38 -14.55 2.72
C PRO A 221 -16.73 -14.22 2.08
N TYR A 222 -16.77 -14.04 0.75
CA TYR A 222 -18.00 -13.70 0.01
C TYR A 222 -19.19 -14.59 0.36
N ARG A 223 -18.95 -15.90 0.54
CA ARG A 223 -19.99 -16.88 0.91
C ARG A 223 -20.59 -16.53 2.28
N GLN A 224 -19.77 -16.22 3.28
CA GLN A 224 -20.23 -15.82 4.62
C GLN A 224 -20.94 -14.46 4.59
N ARG A 225 -20.41 -13.47 3.84
CA ARG A 225 -21.08 -12.16 3.67
C ARG A 225 -22.45 -12.29 3.02
N LYS A 226 -22.61 -13.24 2.08
CA LYS A 226 -23.90 -13.55 1.46
C LYS A 226 -24.89 -14.13 2.47
N PHE A 227 -24.46 -15.01 3.38
CA PHE A 227 -25.30 -15.57 4.43
C PHE A 227 -25.71 -14.53 5.48
N MET A 228 -24.83 -13.60 5.86
CA MET A 228 -25.16 -12.53 6.81
C MET A 228 -26.15 -11.48 6.28
N ARG A 229 -26.46 -11.51 4.98
CA ARG A 229 -27.47 -10.65 4.34
C ARG A 229 -28.83 -11.34 4.17
N GLY A 230 -28.88 -12.65 4.40
CA GLY A 230 -30.07 -13.48 4.26
C GLY A 230 -30.90 -13.49 5.53
#